data_AF-A0A8T5R7S5-F1
#
_entry.id   AF-A0A8T5R7S5-F1
#
_cell.length_a   1.000
_cell.length_b   1.000
_cell.length_c   1.000
_cell.angle_alpha   90.00
_cell.angle_beta   90.00
_cell.angle_gamma   90.00
#
_symmetry.space_group_name_H-M   'P 1'
#
loop_
_entity.id
_entity.type
_entity.pdbx_description
1 polymer ?
#
loop_
_entity_poly.entity_id
_entity_poly.type
_entity_poly.pdbx_seq_one_letter_code
_entity_poly.pdbx_strand_id
1 'polypeptide(L)'
;MANLNDLTVDLLDKLAKEIGIKPNKKDKKTDKISKINSAGLEDIRLDQLVQKYYEQKSTPKKRSKDVISEIKGRVKLLEEQVKFLMSEISVSKVSVMKENGHGLLTVTTDLAEIKKFIKSLISPGESITIDELIELKEIQKIPLITLKHSIYDLIDENVFDVAEGNSRQKIGGKIGVLVRK
;
A
#
# COMPACT_ATOMS: atom_id res chain seq x y z
N MET A 1 -15.67 -26.87 -24.00
CA MET A 1 -15.61 -25.49 -24.52
C MET A 1 -14.75 -24.64 -23.61
N ALA A 2 -13.48 -24.52 -23.97
CA ALA A 2 -12.51 -23.69 -23.29
C ALA A 2 -12.82 -22.21 -23.54
N ASN A 3 -12.85 -21.40 -22.48
CA ASN A 3 -13.23 -20.00 -22.58
C ASN A 3 -12.02 -19.14 -22.95
N LEU A 4 -12.05 -18.49 -24.12
CA LEU A 4 -11.00 -17.56 -24.57
C LEU A 4 -10.79 -16.38 -23.60
N ASN A 5 -11.75 -16.10 -22.72
CA ASN A 5 -11.60 -15.08 -21.68
C ASN A 5 -10.52 -15.41 -20.65
N ASP A 6 -10.14 -16.68 -20.49
CA ASP A 6 -9.15 -17.09 -19.50
C ASP A 6 -7.70 -16.83 -19.96
N LEU A 7 -7.53 -16.58 -21.25
CA LEU A 7 -6.25 -16.23 -21.88
C LEU A 7 -5.93 -14.74 -21.73
N THR A 8 -4.65 -14.43 -21.59
CA THR A 8 -4.14 -13.05 -21.65
C THR A 8 -4.12 -12.56 -23.10
N VAL A 9 -4.04 -11.25 -23.31
CA VAL A 9 -3.99 -10.64 -24.66
C VAL A 9 -2.83 -11.21 -25.50
N ASP A 10 -1.66 -11.43 -24.89
CA ASP A 10 -0.50 -12.01 -25.57
C ASP A 10 -0.74 -13.46 -26.03
N LEU A 11 -1.46 -14.25 -25.22
CA LEU A 11 -1.78 -15.63 -25.55
C LEU A 11 -2.85 -15.69 -26.65
N LEU A 12 -3.82 -14.77 -26.62
CA LEU A 12 -4.79 -14.61 -27.71
C LEU A 12 -4.10 -14.22 -29.02
N ASP A 13 -3.08 -13.37 -29.00
CA ASP A 13 -2.32 -13.00 -30.20
C ASP A 13 -1.51 -14.17 -30.76
N LYS A 14 -0.97 -15.06 -29.91
CA LYS A 14 -0.30 -16.28 -30.35
C LYS A 14 -1.29 -17.27 -30.95
N LEU A 15 -2.42 -17.48 -30.29
CA LEU A 15 -3.49 -18.34 -30.77
C LEU A 15 -4.02 -17.83 -32.13
N ALA A 16 -4.29 -16.52 -32.25
CA ALA A 16 -4.70 -15.89 -33.50
C ALA A 16 -3.69 -16.15 -34.64
N LYS A 17 -2.38 -16.04 -34.37
CA LYS A 17 -1.33 -16.35 -35.36
C LYS A 17 -1.31 -17.82 -35.77
N GLU A 18 -1.45 -18.75 -34.84
CA GLU A 18 -1.51 -20.19 -35.15
C GLU A 18 -2.75 -20.56 -35.97
N ILE A 19 -3.80 -19.75 -35.89
CA ILE A 19 -5.04 -19.88 -36.66
C ILE A 19 -4.95 -19.16 -38.02
N GLY A 20 -3.90 -18.37 -38.25
CA GLY A 20 -3.72 -17.58 -39.48
C GLY A 20 -4.42 -16.22 -39.47
N ILE A 21 -4.97 -15.80 -38.33
CA ILE A 21 -5.52 -14.46 -38.14
C ILE A 21 -4.35 -13.51 -37.84
N LYS A 22 -4.25 -12.39 -38.56
CA LYS A 22 -3.24 -11.36 -38.28
C LYS A 22 -3.66 -10.54 -37.05
N PRO A 23 -3.00 -10.68 -35.88
CA PRO A 23 -3.40 -9.92 -34.70
C PRO A 23 -3.01 -8.46 -34.86
N ASN A 24 -3.93 -7.55 -34.55
CA ASN A 24 -3.63 -6.13 -34.45
C ASN A 24 -3.39 -5.76 -32.98
N LYS A 25 -2.26 -5.12 -32.71
CA LYS A 25 -1.85 -4.74 -31.35
C LYS A 25 -2.82 -3.74 -30.69
N LYS A 26 -3.56 -2.96 -31.49
CA LYS A 26 -4.54 -1.97 -31.01
C LYS A 26 -5.91 -2.55 -30.68
N ASP A 27 -6.19 -3.80 -31.09
CA ASP A 27 -7.50 -4.40 -30.87
C ASP A 27 -7.72 -4.68 -29.37
N LYS A 28 -8.94 -4.43 -28.89
CA LYS A 28 -9.31 -4.80 -27.53
C LYS A 28 -9.39 -6.32 -27.41
N LYS A 29 -9.27 -6.82 -26.17
CA LYS A 29 -9.36 -8.26 -25.87
C LYS A 29 -10.64 -8.88 -26.43
N THR A 30 -11.77 -8.20 -26.27
CA THR A 30 -13.08 -8.60 -26.81
C THR A 30 -13.04 -8.78 -28.32
N ASP A 31 -12.44 -7.85 -29.04
CA ASP A 31 -12.39 -7.86 -30.51
C ASP A 31 -11.51 -9.01 -31.01
N LYS A 32 -10.43 -9.31 -30.29
CA LYS A 32 -9.55 -10.47 -30.58
C LYS A 32 -10.29 -11.79 -30.40
N ILE A 33 -11.08 -11.92 -29.32
CA ILE A 33 -11.91 -13.11 -29.07
C ILE A 33 -12.96 -13.28 -30.17
N SER A 34 -13.66 -12.21 -30.55
CA SER A 34 -14.65 -12.25 -31.63
C SER A 34 -14.02 -12.68 -32.95
N LYS A 35 -12.83 -12.16 -33.29
CA LYS A 35 -12.10 -12.56 -34.50
C LYS A 35 -11.74 -14.04 -34.51
N ILE A 36 -11.27 -14.57 -33.37
CA ILE A 36 -10.93 -15.98 -33.20
C ILE A 36 -12.18 -16.87 -33.36
N ASN A 37 -13.30 -16.50 -32.73
CA ASN A 37 -14.56 -17.23 -32.87
C ASN A 37 -15.11 -17.19 -34.29
N SER A 38 -14.95 -16.07 -35.00
CA SER A 38 -15.42 -15.91 -36.38
C SER A 38 -14.56 -16.64 -37.42
N ALA A 39 -13.39 -17.17 -37.04
CA ALA A 39 -12.48 -17.82 -37.97
C ALA A 39 -12.91 -19.26 -38.38
N GLY A 40 -14.01 -19.78 -37.83
CA GLY A 40 -14.61 -21.03 -38.28
C GLY A 40 -13.73 -22.27 -38.06
N LEU A 41 -13.06 -22.35 -36.92
CA LEU A 41 -12.29 -23.54 -36.54
C LEU A 41 -13.23 -24.64 -36.05
N GLU A 42 -12.81 -25.89 -36.26
CA GLU A 42 -13.39 -27.03 -35.57
C GLU A 42 -13.20 -26.85 -34.05
N ASP A 43 -14.30 -26.93 -33.29
CA ASP A 43 -14.35 -26.70 -31.84
C ASP A 43 -13.30 -27.53 -31.07
N ILE A 44 -13.04 -28.76 -31.52
CA ILE A 44 -12.05 -29.68 -30.92
C ILE A 44 -10.63 -29.10 -31.03
N ARG A 45 -10.29 -28.52 -32.18
CA ARG A 45 -8.97 -27.94 -32.43
C ARG A 45 -8.77 -26.65 -31.65
N LEU A 46 -9.83 -25.85 -31.50
CA LEU A 46 -9.80 -24.64 -30.69
C LEU A 46 -9.61 -24.97 -29.20
N ASP A 47 -10.36 -25.95 -28.66
CA ASP A 47 -10.23 -26.38 -27.26
C ASP A 47 -8.81 -26.90 -26.96
N GLN A 48 -8.20 -27.68 -27.86
CA GLN A 48 -6.81 -28.13 -27.71
C GLN A 48 -5.79 -26.98 -27.68
N LEU A 49 -5.96 -25.98 -28.55
CA LEU A 49 -5.07 -24.82 -28.60
C LEU A 49 -5.22 -23.93 -27.36
N VAL A 50 -6.45 -23.70 -26.91
CA VAL A 50 -6.70 -22.92 -25.68
C VAL A 50 -6.07 -23.63 -24.47
N GLN A 51 -6.23 -24.94 -24.36
CA GLN A 51 -5.64 -25.73 -23.28
C GLN A 51 -4.10 -25.64 -23.27
N LYS A 52 -3.46 -25.79 -24.44
CA LYS A 52 -2.00 -25.62 -24.62
C LYS A 52 -1.50 -24.27 -24.09
N TYR A 53 -2.22 -23.18 -24.37
CA TYR A 53 -1.83 -21.84 -23.91
C TYR A 53 -2.19 -21.56 -22.45
N TYR A 54 -3.26 -22.16 -21.95
CA TYR A 54 -3.61 -22.09 -20.53
C TYR A 54 -2.54 -22.76 -19.66
N GLU A 55 -2.04 -23.92 -20.08
CA GLU A 55 -0.92 -24.60 -19.42
C GLU A 55 0.37 -23.78 -19.47
N GLN A 56 0.63 -23.04 -20.56
CA GLN A 56 1.75 -22.09 -20.63
C GLN A 56 1.64 -20.95 -19.61
N LYS A 57 0.42 -20.46 -19.32
CA LYS A 57 0.17 -19.44 -18.28
C LYS A 57 0.50 -19.97 -16.88
N SER A 58 0.29 -21.26 -16.64
CA SER A 58 0.53 -21.91 -15.34
C SER A 58 2.01 -22.17 -15.05
N THR A 59 2.89 -22.11 -16.05
CA THR A 59 4.32 -22.30 -15.82
C THR A 59 4.96 -20.96 -15.42
N PRO A 60 5.53 -20.83 -14.20
CA PRO A 60 6.18 -19.60 -13.80
C PRO A 60 7.38 -19.35 -14.73
N LYS A 61 7.33 -18.23 -15.48
CA LYS A 61 8.46 -17.78 -16.31
C LYS A 61 9.71 -17.74 -15.41
N LYS A 62 10.70 -18.59 -15.70
CA LYS A 62 12.05 -18.52 -15.09
C LYS A 62 12.57 -17.09 -15.30
N ARG A 63 12.53 -16.26 -14.25
CA ARG A 63 13.17 -14.94 -14.27
C ARG A 63 14.66 -15.17 -14.51
N SER A 64 15.25 -14.44 -15.45
CA SER A 64 16.67 -14.61 -15.78
C SER A 64 17.51 -14.43 -14.51
N LYS A 65 18.61 -15.20 -14.40
CA LYS A 65 19.54 -15.10 -13.27
C LYS A 65 20.02 -13.65 -13.06
N ASP A 66 20.09 -12.86 -14.14
CA ASP A 66 20.48 -11.46 -14.13
C ASP A 66 19.48 -10.54 -13.41
N VAL A 67 18.17 -10.81 -13.51
CA VAL A 67 17.17 -10.01 -12.78
C VAL A 67 17.23 -10.31 -11.29
N ILE A 68 17.54 -11.56 -10.91
CA ILE A 68 17.67 -11.95 -9.51
C ILE A 68 18.94 -11.34 -8.89
N SER A 69 20.05 -11.32 -9.62
CA SER A 69 21.29 -10.68 -9.17
C SER A 69 21.15 -9.16 -9.06
N GLU A 70 20.46 -8.51 -10.01
CA GLU A 70 20.16 -7.07 -9.95
C GLU A 70 19.30 -6.72 -8.72
N ILE A 71 18.22 -7.47 -8.47
CA ILE A 71 17.37 -7.26 -7.30
C ILE A 71 18.18 -7.45 -6.01
N LYS A 72 19.01 -8.49 -5.93
CA LYS A 72 19.87 -8.73 -4.76
C LYS A 72 20.85 -7.59 -4.51
N GLY A 73 21.42 -7.02 -5.58
CA GLY A 73 22.27 -5.83 -5.49
C GLY A 73 21.51 -4.61 -4.97
N ARG A 74 20.29 -4.38 -5.46
CA ARG A 74 19.42 -3.27 -5.01
C ARG A 74 18.99 -3.41 -3.55
N VAL A 75 18.70 -4.63 -3.09
CA VAL A 75 18.38 -4.89 -1.67
C VAL A 75 19.58 -4.58 -0.78
N LYS A 76 20.80 -4.99 -1.17
CA LYS A 76 22.01 -4.71 -0.39
C LYS A 76 22.26 -3.20 -0.23
N LEU A 77 22.06 -2.42 -1.29
CA LEU A 77 22.19 -0.96 -1.23
C LEU A 77 21.16 -0.34 -0.27
N LEU A 78 19.93 -0.84 -0.26
CA LEU A 78 18.91 -0.38 0.69
C LEU A 78 19.27 -0.74 2.13
N GLU A 79 19.78 -1.94 2.38
CA GLU A 79 20.25 -2.36 3.70
C GLU A 79 21.37 -1.45 4.20
N GLU A 80 22.34 -1.10 3.34
CA GLU A 80 23.42 -0.17 3.67
C GLU A 80 22.90 1.25 3.96
N GLN A 81 21.95 1.75 3.18
CA GLN A 81 21.31 3.05 3.42
C GLN A 81 20.54 3.09 4.75
N VAL A 82 19.79 2.02 5.07
CA VAL A 82 19.08 1.90 6.35
C VAL A 82 20.08 1.88 7.51
N LYS A 83 21.17 1.11 7.38
CA LYS A 83 22.21 1.05 8.41
C LYS A 83 22.85 2.42 8.65
N PHE A 84 23.12 3.18 7.59
CA PHE A 84 23.65 4.54 7.68
C PHE A 84 22.67 5.51 8.37
N LEU A 85 21.38 5.48 7.99
CA LEU A 85 20.36 6.29 8.67
C LEU A 85 20.27 5.94 10.16
N MET A 86 20.34 4.65 10.50
CA MET A 86 20.34 4.21 11.89
C MET A 86 21.58 4.68 12.65
N SER A 87 22.76 4.73 12.03
CA SER A 87 23.95 5.30 12.68
C SER A 87 23.84 6.81 12.89
N GLU A 88 23.33 7.56 11.90
CA GLU A 88 23.13 9.01 12.02
C GLU A 88 22.10 9.37 13.10
N ILE A 89 21.01 8.60 13.19
CA ILE A 89 20.01 8.74 14.26
C ILE A 89 20.62 8.43 15.63
N SER A 90 21.48 7.40 15.71
CA SER A 90 22.13 7.02 16.97
C SER A 90 23.08 8.11 17.47
N VAL A 91 23.83 8.77 16.57
CA VAL A 91 24.69 9.91 16.90
C VAL A 91 23.88 11.14 17.29
N SER A 92 22.76 11.40 16.61
CA SER A 92 21.85 12.53 16.90
C SER A 92 21.13 12.38 18.25
N LYS A 93 20.85 11.15 18.71
CA LYS A 93 20.25 10.91 20.03
C LYS A 93 21.19 11.26 21.20
N VAL A 94 22.50 11.15 21.01
CA VAL A 94 23.49 11.43 22.07
C VAL A 94 23.70 12.93 22.28
N SER A 95 23.46 13.76 21.25
CA SER A 95 23.68 15.22 21.33
C SER A 95 22.55 15.99 22.03
N VAL A 96 21.39 15.37 22.27
CA VAL A 96 20.23 15.99 22.94
C VAL A 96 20.19 15.72 24.45
N MET A 97 21.14 14.95 25.00
CA MET A 97 21.15 14.52 26.41
C MET A 97 21.79 15.51 27.41
N LYS A 98 21.93 16.80 27.06
CA LYS A 98 22.28 17.83 28.04
C LYS A 98 21.43 19.06 27.81
N GLU A 99 20.29 19.12 28.50
CA GLU A 99 19.93 20.24 29.36
C GLU A 99 18.50 20.07 29.94
N ASN A 100 18.47 20.08 31.27
CA ASN A 100 17.41 20.58 32.16
C ASN A 100 16.06 19.85 32.20
N GLY A 101 15.78 19.32 33.39
CA GLY A 101 14.53 18.67 33.75
C GLY A 101 13.36 19.65 33.74
N HIS A 102 12.55 19.57 32.69
CA HIS A 102 11.10 19.62 32.73
C HIS A 102 10.64 18.74 31.56
N GLY A 103 9.66 17.87 31.80
CA GLY A 103 9.24 16.76 30.92
C GLY A 103 9.06 17.17 29.46
N LEU A 104 10.15 17.06 28.70
CA LEU A 104 10.17 17.26 27.26
C LEU A 104 9.90 15.91 26.63
N LEU A 105 8.83 15.81 25.84
CA LEU A 105 8.56 14.67 24.97
C LEU A 105 9.83 14.35 24.19
N THR A 106 10.56 13.35 24.65
CA THR A 106 11.43 12.56 23.79
C THR A 106 10.55 12.11 22.64
N VAL A 107 10.95 12.39 21.41
CA VAL A 107 10.34 11.83 20.21
C VAL A 107 10.53 10.32 20.30
N THR A 108 9.68 9.66 21.07
CA THR A 108 9.63 8.23 21.18
C THR A 108 8.78 7.76 20.02
N THR A 109 9.33 6.83 19.26
CA THR A 109 8.56 6.04 18.29
C THR A 109 7.63 5.04 19.00
N ASP A 110 7.52 5.11 20.33
CA ASP A 110 6.69 4.23 21.11
C ASP A 110 5.23 4.67 21.02
N LEU A 111 4.45 3.83 20.35
CA LEU A 111 3.03 4.01 20.13
C LEU A 111 2.25 4.08 21.45
N ALA A 112 2.73 3.42 22.51
CA ALA A 112 2.10 3.46 23.82
C ALA A 112 2.24 4.83 24.51
N GLU A 113 3.37 5.49 24.34
CA GLU A 113 3.62 6.83 24.90
C GLU A 113 2.84 7.90 24.13
N ILE A 114 2.79 7.79 22.79
CA ILE A 114 1.97 8.66 21.96
C ILE A 114 0.49 8.52 22.34
N LYS A 115 0.00 7.31 22.57
CA LYS A 115 -1.37 7.07 23.05
C LYS A 115 -1.63 7.70 24.41
N LYS A 116 -0.71 7.54 25.38
CA LYS A 116 -0.83 8.20 26.70
C LYS A 116 -0.83 9.72 26.58
N PHE A 117 -0.03 10.26 25.67
CA PHE A 117 0.07 11.69 25.44
C PHE A 117 -1.22 12.26 24.84
N ILE A 118 -1.77 11.63 23.80
CA ILE A 118 -3.09 12.01 23.25
C ILE A 118 -4.18 11.88 24.32
N LYS A 119 -4.15 10.83 25.15
CA LYS A 119 -5.03 10.70 26.31
C LYS A 119 -4.83 11.84 27.33
N SER A 120 -3.63 12.38 27.52
CA SER A 120 -3.41 13.48 28.47
C SER A 120 -3.80 14.86 27.94
N LEU A 121 -3.88 15.03 26.62
CA LEU A 121 -4.17 16.32 25.99
C LEU A 121 -5.64 16.73 26.05
N ILE A 122 -6.56 15.77 26.09
CA ILE A 122 -8.01 16.01 26.00
C ILE A 122 -8.62 15.49 27.28
N SER A 123 -9.33 16.29 28.07
CA SER A 123 -9.97 15.81 29.30
C SER A 123 -11.23 14.99 28.99
N PRO A 124 -11.67 14.07 29.88
CA PRO A 124 -12.93 13.33 29.68
C PRO A 124 -14.10 14.30 29.50
N GLY A 125 -14.90 14.11 28.45
CA GLY A 125 -16.00 15.00 28.06
C GLY A 125 -15.61 16.19 27.18
N GLU A 126 -14.31 16.43 26.95
CA GLU A 126 -13.86 17.44 26.00
C GLU A 126 -13.83 16.89 24.57
N SER A 127 -14.10 17.78 23.61
CA SER A 127 -14.00 17.50 22.19
C SER A 127 -12.91 18.35 21.56
N ILE A 128 -12.09 17.76 20.70
CA ILE A 128 -11.08 18.48 19.91
C ILE A 128 -11.29 18.19 18.43
N THR A 129 -11.15 19.21 17.59
CA THR A 129 -11.10 18.99 16.13
C THR A 129 -9.77 18.39 15.72
N ILE A 130 -9.75 17.67 14.61
CA ILE A 130 -8.48 17.13 14.07
C ILE A 130 -7.51 18.27 13.68
N ASP A 131 -8.03 19.39 13.18
CA ASP A 131 -7.19 20.56 12.88
C ASP A 131 -6.49 21.10 14.13
N GLU A 132 -7.22 21.30 15.23
CA GLU A 132 -6.65 21.78 16.49
C GLU A 132 -5.61 20.81 17.04
N LEU A 133 -5.86 19.49 16.95
CA LEU A 133 -4.92 18.47 17.38
C LEU A 133 -3.61 18.53 16.57
N ILE A 134 -3.69 18.76 15.26
CA ILE A 134 -2.54 18.84 14.36
C ILE A 134 -1.79 20.17 14.50
N GLU A 135 -2.47 21.24 14.91
CA GLU A 135 -1.85 22.54 15.17
C GLU A 135 -1.03 22.57 16.48
N LEU A 136 -1.20 21.60 17.38
CA LEU A 136 -0.37 21.47 18.58
C LEU A 136 1.09 21.21 18.21
N LYS A 137 1.99 22.10 18.64
CA LYS A 137 3.45 22.02 18.40
C LYS A 137 4.07 20.69 18.82
N GLU A 138 3.47 20.03 19.81
CA GLU A 138 3.93 18.74 20.33
C GLU A 138 3.50 17.56 19.43
N ILE A 139 2.32 17.64 18.81
CA ILE A 139 1.80 16.66 17.86
C ILE A 139 2.48 16.79 16.49
N GLN A 140 2.87 18.01 16.07
CA GLN A 140 3.58 18.23 14.80
C GLN A 140 4.93 17.51 14.72
N LYS A 141 5.53 17.14 15.85
CA LYS A 141 6.76 16.35 15.91
C LYS A 141 6.53 14.86 15.63
N ILE A 142 5.28 14.40 15.66
CA ILE A 142 4.89 13.01 15.45
C ILE A 142 4.58 12.81 13.95
N PRO A 143 5.12 11.77 13.29
CA PRO A 143 4.76 11.45 11.92
C PRO A 143 3.24 11.25 11.77
N LEU A 144 2.64 11.88 10.75
CA LEU A 144 1.19 11.87 10.52
C LEU A 144 0.60 10.44 10.44
N ILE A 145 1.35 9.49 9.91
CA ILE A 145 0.97 8.07 9.86
C ILE A 145 0.85 7.47 11.27
N THR A 146 1.82 7.73 12.14
CA THR A 146 1.83 7.23 13.52
C THR A 146 0.72 7.87 14.34
N LEU A 147 0.48 9.16 14.14
CA LEU A 147 -0.63 9.88 14.75
C LEU A 147 -1.98 9.28 14.35
N LYS A 148 -2.19 9.04 13.05
CA LYS A 148 -3.42 8.40 12.55
C LYS A 148 -3.64 7.02 13.15
N HIS A 149 -2.63 6.16 13.16
CA HIS A 149 -2.75 4.83 13.77
C HIS A 149 -3.04 4.93 15.27
N SER A 150 -2.36 5.82 15.99
CA SER A 150 -2.60 6.01 17.43
C SER A 150 -4.03 6.49 17.70
N ILE A 151 -4.58 7.38 16.87
CA ILE A 151 -5.96 7.84 17.00
C ILE A 151 -6.95 6.71 16.72
N TYR A 152 -6.74 5.90 15.67
CA TYR A 152 -7.59 4.74 15.41
C TYR A 152 -7.56 3.73 16.56
N ASP A 153 -6.37 3.39 17.06
CA ASP A 153 -6.23 2.52 18.23
C ASP A 153 -7.02 3.06 19.43
N LEU A 154 -6.97 4.36 19.69
CA LEU A 154 -7.68 4.98 20.80
C LEU A 154 -9.20 5.00 20.62
N ILE A 155 -9.68 5.04 19.37
CA ILE A 155 -11.10 4.90 19.03
C ILE A 155 -11.53 3.44 19.24
N ASP A 156 -10.74 2.48 18.76
CA ASP A 156 -11.00 1.05 18.93
C ASP A 156 -10.97 0.64 20.41
N GLU A 157 -10.09 1.25 21.21
CA GLU A 157 -10.02 1.11 22.67
C GLU A 157 -11.21 1.78 23.41
N ASN A 158 -12.20 2.35 22.70
CA ASN A 158 -13.33 3.12 23.24
C ASN A 158 -12.94 4.33 24.11
N VAL A 159 -11.76 4.91 23.89
CA VAL A 159 -11.28 6.07 24.65
C VAL A 159 -11.78 7.38 24.03
N PHE A 160 -11.90 7.42 22.70
CA PHE A 160 -12.51 8.53 21.97
C PHE A 160 -13.69 8.05 21.14
N ASP A 161 -14.78 8.82 21.16
CA ASP A 161 -15.82 8.77 20.15
C ASP A 161 -15.46 9.69 18.99
N VAL A 162 -15.90 9.28 17.79
CA VAL A 162 -15.73 10.05 16.57
C VAL A 162 -17.00 10.80 16.25
N ALA A 163 -16.87 12.10 16.00
CA ALA A 163 -17.94 12.93 15.48
C ALA A 163 -17.56 13.50 14.11
N GLU A 164 -18.56 13.62 13.24
CA GLU A 164 -18.41 14.42 12.03
C GLU A 164 -18.37 15.89 12.45
N GLY A 165 -17.30 16.58 12.08
CA GLY A 165 -17.14 18.01 12.36
C GLY A 165 -16.60 18.75 11.16
N ASN A 166 -16.72 20.09 11.21
CA ASN A 166 -16.24 21.01 10.19
C ASN A 166 -14.72 21.20 10.25
N SER A 167 -13.97 20.08 10.24
CA SER A 167 -12.52 20.10 10.17
C SER A 167 -12.05 20.02 8.72
N ARG A 168 -11.07 20.87 8.35
CA ARG A 168 -10.42 20.86 7.04
C ARG A 168 -9.63 19.57 6.84
N GLN A 169 -9.00 19.08 7.90
CA GLN A 169 -8.32 17.79 7.91
C GLN A 169 -9.22 16.72 8.53
N LYS A 170 -9.50 15.65 7.77
CA LYS A 170 -10.27 14.51 8.26
C LYS A 170 -9.43 13.26 8.33
N ILE A 171 -9.50 12.54 9.45
CA ILE A 171 -8.91 11.21 9.55
C ILE A 171 -9.85 10.21 8.87
N GLY A 172 -9.34 9.44 7.92
CA GLY A 172 -10.13 8.49 7.13
C GLY A 172 -11.23 9.12 6.25
N GLY A 173 -11.18 10.44 6.04
CA GLY A 173 -12.18 11.17 5.25
C GLY A 173 -13.52 11.47 5.96
N LYS A 174 -13.72 10.97 7.18
CA LYS A 174 -14.98 11.11 7.93
C LYS A 174 -14.80 11.73 9.33
N ILE A 175 -13.71 11.41 10.00
CA ILE A 175 -13.48 11.84 11.39
C ILE A 175 -12.98 13.28 11.38
N GLY A 176 -13.81 14.21 11.87
CA GLY A 176 -13.46 15.63 11.99
C GLY A 176 -13.27 16.09 13.43
N VAL A 177 -13.88 15.39 14.40
CA VAL A 177 -13.81 15.69 15.83
C VAL A 177 -13.61 14.40 16.62
N LEU A 178 -12.75 14.46 17.63
CA LEU A 178 -12.56 13.42 18.64
C LEU A 178 -13.18 13.90 19.95
N VAL A 179 -14.06 13.09 20.54
CA VAL A 179 -14.69 13.37 21.83
C VAL A 179 -14.18 12.34 22.82
N ARG A 180 -13.56 12.77 23.93
CA ARG A 180 -13.09 11.81 24.93
C ARG A 180 -14.24 11.33 25.81
N LYS A 181 -14.36 10.01 25.98
CA LYS A 181 -15.27 9.43 26.97
C LYS A 181 -14.79 9.64 28.41
#